data_AF-A0AAW7XHP1-F1
#
_entry.id   AF-A0AAW7XHP1-F1
#
_cell.length_a   1.000
_cell.length_b   1.000
_cell.length_c   1.000
_cell.angle_alpha   90.00
_cell.angle_beta   90.00
_cell.angle_gamma   90.00
#
_symmetry.space_group_name_H-M   'P 1'
#
loop_
_entity.id
_entity.type
_entity.pdbx_description
1 polymer ?
#
loop_
_entity_poly.entity_id
_entity_poly.type
_entity_poly.pdbx_seq_one_letter_code
_entity_poly.pdbx_strand_id
1 'polypeptide(L)'
;MQQESVLYLIIIAAIGLAALGLNHFISRREHAAEVKQERLKDLRTQTFHILDTITALKAAGCKNDILDRLNQHAMVLIEEVSMLAPDSDLMTQVNNQKETADRTMPSHTQFTSDKELKKFQIYVNYTEKLLKKMLAKGKISPIQARNYGQELYWLNISVVADAHIMQAKMLLESGDKLIALSHLKHAKAVVVRAMVAQHLKQPKLNEIQPLIKELEPKRSSYGGTLEDSISDIN
;
A
#
# COMPACT_ATOMS: atom_id res chain seq x y z
N MET A 1 75.72 14.55 18.02
CA MET A 1 75.43 13.64 16.90
C MET A 1 74.60 12.42 17.29
N GLN A 2 75.10 11.36 17.94
CA GLN A 2 74.29 10.14 18.19
C GLN A 2 73.07 10.35 19.11
N GLN A 3 73.20 11.11 20.21
CA GLN A 3 72.06 11.42 21.09
C GLN A 3 70.99 12.28 20.41
N GLU A 4 71.40 13.23 19.56
CA GLU A 4 70.47 14.08 18.81
C GLU A 4 69.70 13.26 17.78
N SER A 5 70.38 12.34 17.06
CA SER A 5 69.71 11.43 16.13
C SER A 5 68.69 10.52 16.81
N VAL A 6 68.98 10.02 18.02
CA VAL A 6 68.03 9.21 18.81
C VAL A 6 66.85 10.07 19.27
N LEU A 7 67.09 11.30 19.71
CA LEU A 7 66.03 12.23 20.11
C LEU A 7 65.09 12.55 18.93
N TYR A 8 65.64 12.81 17.74
CA TYR A 8 64.83 13.04 16.54
C TYR A 8 63.98 11.82 16.16
N LEU A 9 64.52 10.60 16.27
CA LEU A 9 63.75 9.37 16.01
C LEU A 9 62.58 9.20 16.99
N ILE A 10 62.78 9.50 18.28
CA ILE A 10 61.71 9.43 19.28
C ILE A 10 60.61 10.45 18.99
N ILE A 11 60.99 11.68 18.62
CA ILE A 11 60.02 12.73 18.26
C ILE A 11 59.22 12.32 17.02
N ILE A 12 59.87 11.78 15.98
CA ILE A 12 59.19 11.29 14.77
C ILE A 12 58.24 10.14 15.10
N ALA A 13 58.68 9.18 15.92
CA ALA A 13 57.84 8.06 16.36
C ALA A 13 56.62 8.53 17.17
N ALA A 14 56.81 9.51 18.07
CA ALA A 14 55.73 10.10 18.85
C ALA A 14 54.70 10.83 17.98
N ILE A 15 55.17 11.62 16.99
CA ILE A 15 54.30 12.30 16.02
C ILE A 15 53.55 11.28 15.16
N GLY A 16 54.22 10.21 14.71
CA GLY A 16 53.61 9.14 13.94
C GLY A 16 52.49 8.41 14.71
N LEU A 17 52.74 8.09 15.99
CA LEU A 17 51.73 7.48 16.86
C LEU A 17 50.56 8.42 17.14
N ALA A 18 50.81 9.71 17.38
CA ALA A 18 49.77 10.71 17.56
C ALA A 18 48.89 10.88 16.30
N ALA A 19 49.51 10.90 15.12
CA ALA A 19 48.80 10.98 13.84
C ALA A 19 47.93 9.74 13.59
N LEU A 20 48.43 8.53 13.88
CA LEU A 20 47.64 7.29 13.78
C LEU A 20 46.47 7.27 14.76
N GLY A 21 46.69 7.72 16.00
CA GLY A 21 45.63 7.83 17.01
C GLY A 21 44.52 8.79 16.61
N LEU A 22 44.88 9.98 16.11
CA LEU A 22 43.93 10.97 15.60
C LEU A 22 43.17 10.44 14.38
N ASN A 23 43.86 9.82 13.43
CA ASN A 23 43.24 9.25 12.23
C ASN A 23 42.23 8.16 12.58
N HIS A 24 42.58 7.26 13.52
CA HIS A 24 41.68 6.21 13.98
C HIS A 24 40.44 6.77 14.69
N PHE A 25 40.61 7.83 15.49
CA PHE A 25 39.49 8.49 16.16
C PHE A 25 38.54 9.16 15.16
N ILE A 26 39.09 9.87 14.18
CA ILE A 26 38.32 10.50 13.09
C ILE A 26 37.59 9.44 12.29
N SER A 27 38.29 8.40 11.82
CA SER A 27 37.71 7.31 11.03
C SER A 27 36.60 6.58 11.77
N ARG A 28 36.75 6.30 13.07
CA ARG A 28 35.67 5.71 13.88
C ARG A 28 34.44 6.62 13.97
N ARG A 29 34.66 7.93 14.13
CA ARG A 29 33.57 8.91 14.20
C ARG A 29 32.85 9.04 12.86
N GLU A 30 33.59 9.05 11.76
CA GLU A 30 33.03 9.08 10.40
C GLU A 30 32.22 7.81 10.11
N HIS A 31 32.77 6.62 10.37
CA HIS A 31 32.02 5.37 10.19
C HIS A 31 30.76 5.31 11.07
N ALA A 32 30.83 5.77 12.32
CA ALA A 32 29.64 5.83 13.18
C ALA A 32 28.57 6.81 12.63
N ALA A 33 29.01 7.95 12.08
CA ALA A 33 28.10 8.91 11.45
C ALA A 33 27.49 8.35 10.15
N GLU A 34 28.28 7.64 9.35
CA GLU A 34 27.86 7.03 8.09
C GLU A 34 26.81 5.92 8.32
N VAL A 35 27.06 5.00 9.26
CA VAL A 35 26.11 3.95 9.65
C VAL A 35 24.81 4.55 10.19
N LYS A 36 24.91 5.61 11.01
CA LYS A 36 23.74 6.33 11.52
C LYS A 36 22.95 6.95 10.37
N GLN A 37 23.60 7.60 9.43
CA GLN A 37 22.95 8.24 8.28
C GLN A 37 22.28 7.21 7.36
N GLU A 38 22.94 6.09 7.09
CA GLU A 38 22.37 4.99 6.32
C GLU A 38 21.12 4.43 7.02
N ARG A 39 21.20 4.20 8.34
CA ARG A 39 20.04 3.72 9.11
C ARG A 39 18.89 4.71 9.10
N LEU A 40 19.15 6.01 9.24
CA LEU A 40 18.13 7.06 9.15
C LEU A 40 17.48 7.13 7.77
N LYS A 41 18.24 6.90 6.69
CA LYS A 41 17.71 6.84 5.32
C LYS A 41 16.78 5.63 5.12
N ASP A 42 17.15 4.48 5.66
CA ASP A 42 16.32 3.27 5.64
C ASP A 42 15.04 3.47 6.48
N LEU A 43 15.16 3.98 7.70
CA LEU A 43 14.03 4.29 8.57
C LEU A 43 13.08 5.30 7.93
N ARG A 44 13.61 6.36 7.30
CA ARG A 44 12.80 7.29 6.50
C ARG A 44 11.97 6.51 5.49
N THR A 45 12.62 5.74 4.64
CA THR A 45 11.94 5.02 3.55
C THR A 45 10.84 4.11 4.09
N GLN A 46 11.13 3.35 5.15
CA GLN A 46 10.15 2.43 5.75
C GLN A 46 8.98 3.17 6.41
N THR A 47 9.25 4.21 7.20
CA THR A 47 8.25 5.00 7.93
C THR A 47 7.31 5.73 6.97
N PHE A 48 7.83 6.42 5.96
CA PHE A 48 6.98 7.08 4.96
C PHE A 48 6.13 6.07 4.19
N HIS A 49 6.72 4.94 3.79
CA HIS A 49 5.99 3.93 3.04
C HIS A 49 4.84 3.29 3.84
N ILE A 50 5.04 3.02 5.14
CA ILE A 50 3.96 2.48 5.98
C ILE A 50 2.88 3.53 6.29
N LEU A 51 3.24 4.80 6.51
CA LEU A 51 2.26 5.85 6.75
C LEU A 51 1.41 6.14 5.50
N ASP A 52 2.03 6.11 4.31
CA ASP A 52 1.30 6.19 3.05
C ASP A 52 0.38 4.98 2.83
N THR A 53 0.85 3.79 3.21
CA THR A 53 0.05 2.55 3.18
C THR A 53 -1.18 2.69 4.09
N ILE A 54 -0.99 3.15 5.32
CA ILE A 54 -2.08 3.38 6.29
C ILE A 54 -3.08 4.37 5.72
N THR A 55 -2.60 5.48 5.16
CA THR A 55 -3.43 6.50 4.50
C THR A 55 -4.29 5.88 3.39
N ALA A 56 -3.67 5.14 2.47
CA ALA A 56 -4.38 4.55 1.34
C ALA A 56 -5.38 3.45 1.77
N LEU A 57 -5.00 2.59 2.71
CA LEU A 57 -5.90 1.55 3.23
C LEU A 57 -7.07 2.15 4.02
N LYS A 58 -6.82 3.19 4.82
CA LYS A 58 -7.85 3.87 5.58
C LYS A 58 -8.85 4.59 4.67
N ALA A 59 -8.35 5.27 3.65
CA ALA A 59 -9.18 5.85 2.59
C ALA A 59 -10.07 4.81 1.90
N ALA A 60 -9.56 3.61 1.67
CA ALA A 60 -10.33 2.50 1.09
C ALA A 60 -11.35 1.87 2.06
N GLY A 61 -11.38 2.28 3.34
CA GLY A 61 -12.26 1.68 4.34
C GLY A 61 -11.74 0.35 4.89
N CYS A 62 -10.42 0.16 4.95
CA CYS A 62 -9.82 -1.01 5.58
C CYS A 62 -10.24 -1.13 7.05
N LYS A 63 -10.40 -2.37 7.52
CA LYS A 63 -10.79 -2.68 8.90
C LYS A 63 -9.78 -2.12 9.91
N ASN A 64 -10.29 -1.48 10.96
CA ASN A 64 -9.47 -0.84 12.00
C ASN A 64 -8.45 -1.79 12.62
N ASP A 65 -8.79 -3.06 12.84
CA ASP A 65 -7.85 -4.02 13.44
C ASP A 65 -6.59 -4.25 12.58
N ILE A 66 -6.69 -4.16 11.24
CA ILE A 66 -5.51 -4.20 10.35
C ILE A 66 -4.73 -2.89 10.46
N LEU A 67 -5.43 -1.76 10.43
CA LEU A 67 -4.82 -0.43 10.55
C LEU A 67 -4.08 -0.28 11.88
N ASP A 68 -4.61 -0.79 12.98
CA ASP A 68 -3.99 -0.76 14.30
C ASP A 68 -2.68 -1.55 14.33
N ARG A 69 -2.62 -2.70 13.64
CA ARG A 69 -1.36 -3.47 13.50
C ARG A 69 -0.32 -2.72 12.69
N LEU A 70 -0.73 -2.03 11.64
CA LEU A 70 0.17 -1.20 10.85
C LEU A 70 0.65 0.01 11.64
N ASN A 71 -0.25 0.66 12.39
CA ASN A 71 0.07 1.76 13.29
C ASN A 71 1.07 1.33 14.36
N GLN A 72 0.87 0.18 15.00
CA GLN A 72 1.82 -0.39 15.96
C GLN A 72 3.20 -0.60 15.32
N HIS A 73 3.26 -1.11 14.08
CA HIS A 73 4.54 -1.26 13.40
C HIS A 73 5.18 0.08 13.04
N ALA A 74 4.39 1.05 12.60
CA ALA A 74 4.86 2.40 12.31
C ALA A 74 5.43 3.07 13.57
N MET A 75 4.77 2.93 14.73
CA MET A 75 5.26 3.52 15.98
C MET A 75 6.65 2.99 16.36
N VAL A 76 6.91 1.69 16.18
CA VAL A 76 8.25 1.13 16.42
C VAL A 76 9.32 1.79 15.55
N LEU A 77 9.00 2.08 14.28
CA LEU A 77 9.94 2.78 13.38
C LEU A 77 10.13 4.24 13.79
N ILE A 78 9.05 4.91 14.19
CA ILE A 78 9.06 6.31 14.64
C ILE A 78 9.86 6.45 15.94
N GLU A 79 9.69 5.54 16.89
CA GLU A 79 10.47 5.46 18.12
C GLU A 79 11.96 5.33 17.82
N GLU A 80 12.33 4.50 16.84
CA GLU A 80 13.74 4.35 16.43
C GLU A 80 14.29 5.65 15.79
N VAL A 81 13.50 6.34 14.97
CA VAL A 81 13.87 7.67 14.46
C VAL A 81 14.08 8.66 15.60
N SER A 82 13.16 8.68 16.58
CA SER A 82 13.24 9.56 17.74
C SER A 82 14.48 9.29 18.60
N MET A 83 14.87 8.02 18.77
CA MET A 83 16.09 7.65 19.49
C MET A 83 17.36 8.07 18.76
N LEU A 84 17.39 7.95 17.42
CA LEU A 84 18.58 8.27 16.63
C LEU A 84 18.73 9.76 16.33
N ALA A 85 17.62 10.49 16.12
CA ALA A 85 17.63 11.86 15.64
C ALA A 85 16.37 12.64 16.11
N PRO A 86 16.22 12.89 17.42
CA PRO A 86 14.99 13.45 18.01
C PRO A 86 14.63 14.83 17.46
N ASP A 87 15.60 15.73 17.32
CA ASP A 87 15.40 17.11 16.88
C ASP A 87 15.70 17.31 15.38
N SER A 88 15.52 16.27 14.57
CA SER A 88 15.81 16.33 13.14
C SER A 88 14.61 16.74 12.30
N ASP A 89 14.88 17.35 11.14
CA ASP A 89 13.85 17.60 10.12
C ASP A 89 13.11 16.31 9.71
N LEU A 90 13.79 15.16 9.77
CA LEU A 90 13.18 13.87 9.51
C LEU A 90 12.06 13.57 10.52
N MET A 91 12.30 13.80 11.82
CA MET A 91 11.30 13.58 12.86
C MET A 91 10.08 14.48 12.67
N THR A 92 10.31 15.76 12.32
CA THR A 92 9.22 16.70 11.98
C THR A 92 8.40 16.21 10.78
N GLN A 93 9.06 15.78 9.71
CA GLN A 93 8.36 15.26 8.52
C GLN A 93 7.58 13.98 8.83
N VAL A 94 8.13 13.09 9.66
CA VAL A 94 7.47 11.87 10.12
C VAL A 94 6.22 12.19 10.93
N ASN A 95 6.28 13.15 11.84
CA ASN A 95 5.12 13.57 12.65
C ASN A 95 4.00 14.15 11.78
N ASN A 96 4.35 15.02 10.82
CA ASN A 96 3.38 15.59 9.88
C ASN A 96 2.72 14.51 9.02
N GLN A 97 3.49 13.52 8.55
CA GLN A 97 2.97 12.40 7.78
C GLN A 97 2.05 11.51 8.62
N LYS A 98 2.42 11.26 9.88
CA LYS A 98 1.60 10.49 10.82
C LYS A 98 0.27 11.19 11.09
N GLU A 99 0.30 12.50 11.34
CA GLU A 99 -0.91 13.29 11.54
C GLU A 99 -1.83 13.25 10.30
N THR A 100 -1.25 13.31 9.10
CA THR A 100 -2.00 13.15 7.84
C THR A 100 -2.68 11.78 7.76
N ALA A 101 -1.96 10.70 8.09
CA ALA A 101 -2.51 9.35 8.11
C ALA A 101 -3.62 9.19 9.16
N ASP A 102 -3.44 9.76 10.36
CA ASP A 102 -4.42 9.72 11.45
C ASP A 102 -5.70 10.49 11.10
N ARG A 103 -5.59 11.61 10.38
CA ARG A 103 -6.74 12.45 9.98
C ARG A 103 -7.44 11.97 8.72
N THR A 104 -6.84 11.05 7.96
CA THR A 104 -7.44 10.51 6.74
C THR A 104 -8.76 9.82 7.05
N MET A 105 -9.81 10.16 6.31
CA MET A 105 -11.14 9.55 6.42
C MET A 105 -11.39 8.60 5.24
N PRO A 106 -12.23 7.57 5.41
CA PRO A 106 -12.68 6.74 4.30
C PRO A 106 -13.31 7.60 3.19
N SER A 107 -12.94 7.34 1.94
CA SER A 107 -13.46 8.05 0.77
C SER A 107 -13.69 7.09 -0.39
N HIS A 108 -14.91 7.13 -0.95
CA HIS A 108 -15.29 6.31 -2.10
C HIS A 108 -14.82 6.89 -3.44
N THR A 109 -14.19 8.07 -3.46
CA THR A 109 -13.80 8.77 -4.69
C THR A 109 -12.29 8.87 -4.91
N GLN A 110 -11.48 8.20 -4.08
CA GLN A 110 -10.02 8.38 -4.11
C GLN A 110 -9.30 7.50 -5.15
N PHE A 111 -9.96 6.51 -5.74
CA PHE A 111 -9.32 5.53 -6.64
C PHE A 111 -9.98 5.54 -8.02
N THR A 112 -9.98 6.71 -8.68
CA THR A 112 -10.67 6.91 -9.96
C THR A 112 -9.74 6.76 -11.17
N SER A 113 -8.43 6.89 -10.96
CA SER A 113 -7.42 6.67 -11.99
C SER A 113 -6.69 5.33 -11.84
N ASP A 114 -6.27 4.76 -12.98
CA ASP A 114 -5.46 3.53 -13.01
C ASP A 114 -4.15 3.67 -12.24
N LYS A 115 -3.59 4.89 -12.21
CA LYS A 115 -2.37 5.20 -11.46
C LYS A 115 -2.60 5.06 -9.95
N GLU A 116 -3.70 5.62 -9.44
CA GLU A 116 -4.09 5.51 -8.03
C GLU A 116 -4.43 4.07 -7.65
N LEU A 117 -5.17 3.36 -8.52
CA LEU A 117 -5.52 1.97 -8.30
C LEU A 117 -4.27 1.08 -8.22
N LYS A 118 -3.33 1.26 -9.14
CA LYS A 118 -2.05 0.53 -9.12
C LYS A 118 -1.24 0.87 -7.87
N LYS A 119 -1.20 2.14 -7.47
CA LYS A 119 -0.52 2.57 -6.24
C LYS A 119 -1.15 1.92 -5.00
N PHE A 120 -2.48 1.89 -4.92
CA PHE A 120 -3.21 1.20 -3.86
C PHE A 120 -2.90 -0.31 -3.83
N GLN A 121 -2.89 -0.98 -4.98
CA GLN A 121 -2.52 -2.40 -5.06
C GLN A 121 -1.08 -2.68 -4.59
N ILE A 122 -0.14 -1.76 -4.83
CA ILE A 122 1.22 -1.85 -4.27
C ILE A 122 1.17 -1.82 -2.73
N TYR A 123 0.36 -0.94 -2.14
CA TYR A 123 0.20 -0.86 -0.69
C TYR A 123 -0.50 -2.08 -0.09
N VAL A 124 -1.49 -2.66 -0.77
CA VAL A 124 -2.08 -3.96 -0.38
C VAL A 124 -1.01 -5.05 -0.37
N ASN A 125 -0.23 -5.17 -1.45
CA ASN A 125 0.84 -6.16 -1.55
C ASN A 125 1.93 -5.97 -0.49
N TYR A 126 2.29 -4.71 -0.19
CA TYR A 126 3.21 -4.39 0.89
C TYR A 126 2.64 -4.86 2.25
N THR A 127 1.37 -4.58 2.51
CA THR A 127 0.68 -4.97 3.74
C THR A 127 0.65 -6.48 3.90
N GLU A 128 0.32 -7.24 2.85
CA GLU A 128 0.35 -8.71 2.90
C GLU A 128 1.75 -9.25 3.25
N LYS A 129 2.80 -8.69 2.65
CA LYS A 129 4.19 -9.06 2.96
C LYS A 129 4.56 -8.73 4.39
N LEU A 130 4.12 -7.57 4.89
CA LEU A 130 4.36 -7.16 6.27
C LEU A 130 3.63 -8.08 7.26
N LEU A 131 2.37 -8.42 7.01
CA LEU A 131 1.61 -9.36 7.84
C LEU A 131 2.27 -10.74 7.88
N LYS A 132 2.79 -11.24 6.75
CA LYS A 132 3.59 -12.48 6.72
C LYS A 132 4.85 -12.38 7.59
N LYS A 133 5.57 -11.25 7.55
CA LYS A 133 6.72 -10.99 8.44
C LYS A 133 6.31 -10.93 9.91
N MET A 134 5.16 -10.32 10.22
CA MET A 134 4.63 -10.25 11.59
C MET A 134 4.24 -11.64 12.10
N LEU A 135 3.62 -12.47 11.27
CA LEU A 135 3.30 -13.85 11.58
C LEU A 135 4.57 -14.66 11.88
N ALA A 136 5.59 -14.56 11.02
CA ALA A 136 6.86 -15.27 11.20
C ALA A 136 7.59 -14.86 12.49
N LYS A 137 7.37 -13.62 12.97
CA LYS A 137 7.91 -13.10 14.23
C LYS A 137 6.99 -13.32 15.44
N GLY A 138 5.88 -14.04 15.29
CA GLY A 138 4.90 -14.28 16.36
C GLY A 138 4.13 -13.03 16.81
N LYS A 139 4.16 -11.93 16.05
CA LYS A 139 3.46 -10.68 16.39
C LYS A 139 1.96 -10.73 16.12
N ILE A 140 1.51 -11.68 15.30
CA ILE A 140 0.11 -11.98 15.03
C ILE A 140 -0.06 -13.51 14.99
N SER A 141 -1.25 -13.99 15.35
CA SER A 141 -1.58 -15.41 15.28
C SER A 141 -1.83 -15.87 13.83
N PRO A 142 -1.72 -17.18 13.53
CA PRO A 142 -2.07 -17.73 12.22
C PRO A 142 -3.52 -17.42 11.80
N ILE A 143 -4.45 -17.42 12.76
CA ILE A 143 -5.86 -17.10 12.52
C ILE A 143 -6.01 -15.62 12.11
N GLN A 144 -5.36 -14.70 12.83
CA GLN A 144 -5.34 -13.28 12.47
C GLN A 144 -4.75 -13.06 11.08
N ALA A 145 -3.60 -13.68 10.78
CA ALA A 145 -2.95 -13.55 9.48
C ALA A 145 -3.87 -14.02 8.33
N ARG A 146 -4.57 -15.13 8.51
CA ARG A 146 -5.56 -15.63 7.54
C ARG A 146 -6.73 -14.66 7.37
N ASN A 147 -7.31 -14.20 8.48
CA ASN A 147 -8.44 -13.27 8.46
C ASN A 147 -8.06 -11.95 7.78
N TYR A 148 -6.93 -11.35 8.17
CA TYR A 148 -6.44 -10.12 7.54
C TYR A 148 -6.15 -10.30 6.05
N GLY A 149 -5.60 -11.44 5.64
CA GLY A 149 -5.39 -11.75 4.23
C GLY A 149 -6.71 -11.80 3.44
N GLN A 150 -7.76 -12.42 3.99
CA GLN A 150 -9.08 -12.46 3.35
C GLN A 150 -9.73 -11.07 3.28
N GLU A 151 -9.61 -10.28 4.34
CA GLU A 151 -10.14 -8.92 4.40
C GLU A 151 -9.42 -8.00 3.39
N LEU A 152 -8.09 -8.04 3.31
CA LEU A 152 -7.31 -7.28 2.33
C LEU A 152 -7.61 -7.71 0.89
N TYR A 153 -7.77 -9.01 0.66
CA TYR A 153 -8.16 -9.53 -0.64
C TYR A 153 -9.52 -8.97 -1.07
N TRP A 154 -10.52 -9.01 -0.17
CA TRP A 154 -11.84 -8.48 -0.47
C TRP A 154 -11.84 -6.97 -0.66
N LEU A 155 -11.08 -6.24 0.17
CA LEU A 155 -10.89 -4.80 0.04
C LEU A 155 -10.33 -4.44 -1.34
N ASN A 156 -9.29 -5.15 -1.78
CA ASN A 156 -8.68 -4.93 -3.08
C ASN A 156 -9.66 -5.14 -4.24
N ILE A 157 -10.40 -6.25 -4.21
CA ILE A 157 -11.44 -6.54 -5.19
C ILE A 157 -12.52 -5.45 -5.21
N SER A 158 -12.95 -5.00 -4.03
CA SER A 158 -13.99 -3.98 -3.90
C SER A 158 -13.53 -2.64 -4.48
N VAL A 159 -12.32 -2.20 -4.17
CA VAL A 159 -11.75 -0.95 -4.71
C VAL A 159 -11.59 -1.01 -6.23
N VAL A 160 -11.13 -2.14 -6.78
CA VAL A 160 -11.04 -2.32 -8.25
C VAL A 160 -12.42 -2.25 -8.89
N ALA A 161 -13.43 -2.92 -8.31
CA ALA A 161 -14.80 -2.87 -8.82
C ALA A 161 -15.35 -1.43 -8.78
N ASP A 162 -15.14 -0.71 -7.69
CA ASP A 162 -15.61 0.67 -7.50
C ASP A 162 -14.97 1.64 -8.48
N ALA A 163 -13.68 1.47 -8.79
CA ALA A 163 -12.99 2.24 -9.81
C ALA A 163 -13.67 2.07 -11.19
N HIS A 164 -13.97 0.83 -11.59
CA HIS A 164 -14.69 0.56 -12.83
C HIS A 164 -16.12 1.10 -12.83
N ILE A 165 -16.83 1.02 -11.69
CA ILE A 165 -18.17 1.61 -11.56
C ILE A 165 -18.10 3.13 -11.74
N MET A 166 -17.13 3.80 -11.14
CA MET A 166 -16.96 5.24 -11.26
C MET A 166 -16.62 5.65 -12.69
N GLN A 167 -15.69 4.94 -13.34
CA GLN A 167 -15.36 5.17 -14.75
C GLN A 167 -16.57 4.98 -15.66
N ALA A 168 -17.39 3.96 -15.41
CA ALA A 168 -18.64 3.79 -16.14
C ALA A 168 -19.60 4.97 -15.92
N LYS A 169 -19.77 5.45 -14.69
CA LYS A 169 -20.63 6.62 -14.39
C LYS A 169 -20.16 7.87 -15.17
N MET A 170 -18.86 8.16 -15.18
CA MET A 170 -18.31 9.29 -15.94
C MET A 170 -18.53 9.13 -17.46
N LEU A 171 -18.39 7.92 -18.00
CA LEU A 171 -18.64 7.64 -19.42
C LEU A 171 -20.12 7.74 -19.80
N LEU A 172 -21.03 7.43 -18.88
CA LEU A 172 -22.46 7.64 -19.08
C LEU A 172 -22.81 9.12 -19.16
N GLU A 173 -22.19 9.95 -18.33
CA GLU A 173 -22.33 11.42 -18.38
C GLU A 173 -21.81 11.99 -19.70
N SER A 174 -20.74 11.41 -20.26
CA SER A 174 -20.21 11.79 -21.57
C SER A 174 -20.94 11.15 -22.77
N GLY A 175 -21.98 10.34 -22.53
CA GLY A 175 -22.80 9.70 -23.56
C GLY A 175 -22.21 8.41 -24.17
N ASP A 176 -21.05 7.95 -23.71
CA ASP A 176 -20.40 6.72 -24.21
C ASP A 176 -20.90 5.46 -23.50
N LYS A 177 -22.11 5.05 -23.87
CA LYS A 177 -22.82 3.92 -23.24
C LYS A 177 -22.13 2.57 -23.49
N LEU A 178 -21.46 2.41 -24.63
CA LEU A 178 -20.80 1.14 -24.97
C LEU A 178 -19.55 0.92 -24.11
N ILE A 179 -18.72 1.94 -23.97
CA ILE A 179 -17.54 1.85 -23.11
C ILE A 179 -17.99 1.75 -21.64
N ALA A 180 -18.99 2.52 -21.21
CA ALA A 180 -19.55 2.40 -19.86
C ALA A 180 -20.02 0.96 -19.53
N LEU A 181 -20.72 0.30 -20.46
CA LEU A 181 -21.14 -1.09 -20.30
C LEU A 181 -19.95 -2.04 -20.15
N SER A 182 -18.85 -1.81 -20.88
CA SER A 182 -17.62 -2.60 -20.74
C SER A 182 -17.03 -2.50 -19.33
N HIS A 183 -16.93 -1.28 -18.76
CA HIS A 183 -16.45 -1.10 -17.39
C HIS A 183 -17.35 -1.78 -16.36
N LEU A 184 -18.68 -1.66 -16.49
CA LEU A 184 -19.60 -2.33 -15.57
C LEU A 184 -19.51 -3.87 -15.65
N LYS A 185 -19.39 -4.42 -16.87
CA LYS A 185 -19.16 -5.86 -17.06
C LYS A 185 -17.86 -6.31 -16.42
N HIS A 186 -16.79 -5.50 -16.53
CA HIS A 186 -15.53 -5.77 -15.87
C HIS A 186 -15.67 -5.76 -14.33
N ALA A 187 -16.29 -4.72 -13.76
CA ALA A 187 -16.57 -4.63 -12.33
C ALA A 187 -17.30 -5.89 -11.83
N LYS A 188 -18.38 -6.29 -12.53
CA LYS A 188 -19.12 -7.52 -12.21
C LYS A 188 -18.23 -8.76 -12.29
N ALA A 189 -17.43 -8.90 -13.35
CA ALA A 189 -16.56 -10.06 -13.55
C ALA A 189 -15.50 -10.19 -12.45
N VAL A 190 -14.94 -9.08 -11.96
CA VAL A 190 -13.98 -9.07 -10.85
C VAL A 190 -14.66 -9.52 -9.55
N VAL A 191 -15.86 -9.01 -9.24
CA VAL A 191 -16.63 -9.37 -8.04
C VAL A 191 -17.07 -10.84 -8.05
N VAL A 192 -17.61 -11.32 -9.17
CA VAL A 192 -18.11 -12.71 -9.29
C VAL A 192 -16.97 -13.72 -9.10
N ARG A 193 -15.81 -13.48 -9.71
CA ARG A 193 -14.63 -14.35 -9.65
C ARG A 193 -13.91 -14.32 -8.31
N ALA A 194 -14.24 -13.39 -7.42
CA ALA A 194 -13.60 -13.27 -6.13
C ALA A 194 -13.82 -14.55 -5.28
N MET A 195 -12.77 -15.06 -4.65
CA MET A 195 -12.84 -16.26 -3.80
C MET A 195 -13.29 -15.91 -2.37
N VAL A 196 -14.46 -15.28 -2.25
CA VAL A 196 -15.10 -14.90 -0.97
C VAL A 196 -16.53 -15.44 -0.88
N ALA A 197 -17.11 -15.42 0.32
CA ALA A 197 -18.49 -15.87 0.52
C ALA A 197 -19.51 -15.02 -0.27
N GLN A 198 -20.57 -15.66 -0.77
CA GLN A 198 -21.56 -15.01 -1.65
C GLN A 198 -22.24 -13.80 -0.99
N HIS A 199 -22.49 -13.84 0.31
CA HIS A 199 -23.14 -12.73 1.04
C HIS A 199 -22.30 -11.44 1.01
N LEU A 200 -20.97 -11.53 0.92
CA LEU A 200 -20.09 -10.36 0.78
C LEU A 200 -20.17 -9.75 -0.63
N LYS A 201 -20.35 -10.59 -1.65
CA LYS A 201 -20.46 -10.16 -3.06
C LYS A 201 -21.79 -9.48 -3.33
N GLN A 202 -22.86 -9.95 -2.69
CA GLN A 202 -24.23 -9.59 -3.04
C GLN A 202 -24.51 -8.07 -3.01
N PRO A 203 -24.07 -7.29 -2.00
CA PRO A 203 -24.26 -5.84 -2.00
C PRO A 203 -23.69 -5.16 -3.26
N LYS A 204 -22.46 -5.53 -3.66
CA LYS A 204 -21.80 -4.97 -4.83
C LYS A 204 -22.46 -5.43 -6.14
N LEU A 205 -22.91 -6.68 -6.20
CA LEU A 205 -23.68 -7.18 -7.35
C LEU A 205 -25.04 -6.48 -7.48
N ASN A 206 -25.69 -6.16 -6.37
CA ASN A 206 -26.94 -5.41 -6.36
C ASN A 206 -26.75 -3.95 -6.85
N GLU A 207 -25.55 -3.39 -6.69
CA GLU A 207 -25.18 -2.09 -7.25
C GLU A 207 -24.92 -2.18 -8.77
N ILE A 208 -24.14 -3.16 -9.23
CA ILE A 208 -23.67 -3.23 -10.63
C ILE A 208 -24.75 -3.77 -11.57
N GLN A 209 -25.51 -4.79 -11.15
CA GLN A 209 -26.41 -5.54 -12.02
C GLN A 209 -27.55 -4.70 -12.61
N PRO A 210 -28.19 -3.75 -11.89
CA PRO A 210 -29.17 -2.85 -12.46
C PRO A 210 -28.60 -1.94 -13.55
N LEU A 211 -27.41 -1.36 -13.32
CA LEU A 211 -26.73 -0.49 -14.27
C LEU A 211 -26.42 -1.22 -15.59
N ILE A 212 -25.99 -2.49 -15.50
CA ILE A 212 -25.78 -3.32 -16.70
C ILE A 212 -27.09 -3.54 -17.44
N LYS A 213 -28.18 -3.88 -16.75
CA LYS A 213 -29.48 -4.17 -17.38
C LYS A 213 -30.07 -2.97 -18.11
N GLU A 214 -29.81 -1.76 -17.62
CA GLU A 214 -30.26 -0.53 -18.26
C GLU A 214 -29.55 -0.26 -19.58
N LEU A 215 -28.26 -0.62 -19.67
CA LEU A 215 -27.42 -0.38 -20.83
C LEU A 215 -27.40 -1.54 -21.83
N GLU A 216 -27.72 -2.76 -21.38
CA GLU A 216 -27.81 -3.89 -22.28
C GLU A 216 -28.95 -3.66 -23.28
N PRO A 217 -28.69 -3.81 -24.59
CA PRO A 217 -29.75 -3.73 -25.57
C PRO A 217 -30.81 -4.75 -25.20
N LYS A 218 -32.07 -4.29 -25.04
CA LYS A 218 -33.21 -5.19 -24.90
C LYS A 218 -33.09 -6.17 -26.06
N ARG A 219 -32.90 -7.46 -25.76
CA ARG A 219 -32.96 -8.48 -26.80
C ARG A 219 -34.28 -8.25 -27.51
N SER A 220 -34.23 -7.78 -28.75
CA SER A 220 -35.40 -7.88 -29.60
C SER A 220 -35.71 -9.36 -29.58
N SER A 221 -36.89 -9.70 -29.09
CA SER A 221 -37.49 -11.00 -29.33
C SER A 221 -37.73 -11.05 -30.84
N TYR A 222 -36.67 -11.24 -31.62
CA TYR A 222 -36.78 -11.52 -33.03
C TYR A 222 -37.33 -12.93 -33.11
N GLY A 223 -38.62 -13.00 -33.42
CA GLY A 223 -39.34 -14.23 -33.70
C GLY A 223 -38.62 -15.05 -34.76
N GLY A 224 -38.73 -16.36 -34.60
CA GLY A 224 -38.09 -17.32 -35.48
C GLY A 224 -37.73 -18.62 -34.77
N THR A 225 -38.63 -19.14 -33.94
CA THR A 225 -38.60 -20.55 -33.56
C THR A 225 -39.81 -21.22 -34.20
N LEU A 226 -39.53 -22.33 -34.87
CA LEU A 226 -40.34 -23.25 -35.69
C LEU A 226 -41.82 -23.54 -35.31
N GLU A 227 -42.38 -22.95 -34.26
CA GLU A 227 -43.78 -23.12 -33.86
C GLU A 227 -44.77 -22.44 -34.82
N ASP A 228 -44.42 -21.31 -35.44
CA ASP A 228 -45.28 -20.63 -36.43
C ASP A 228 -45.40 -21.39 -37.76
N SER A 229 -44.58 -22.42 -38.00
CA SER A 229 -44.66 -23.25 -39.21
C SER A 229 -45.49 -24.53 -39.02
N ILE A 230 -46.02 -24.78 -37.82
CA ILE A 230 -46.84 -25.98 -37.51
C ILE A 230 -48.33 -25.64 -37.45
N SER A 231 -48.70 -24.36 -37.34
CA SER A 231 -50.11 -23.92 -37.31
C SER A 231 -50.78 -23.80 -38.69
N ASP A 232 -50.03 -23.91 -39.79
CA ASP A 232 -50.58 -23.87 -41.17
C ASP A 232 -50.80 -25.25 -41.81
N ILE A 233 -50.71 -26.33 -41.02
CA ILE A 233 -51.09 -27.69 -41.45
C ILE A 233 -52.00 -28.30 -40.38
N ASN A 234 -53.27 -27.88 -40.37
CA ASN A 234 -54.46 -28.73 -40.08
C ASN A 234 -55.75 -27.94 -40.27
#